data_AF-A0A2J6R253-F1
#
_entry.id   AF-A0A2J6R253-F1
#
_cell.length_a   1.000
_cell.length_b   1.000
_cell.length_c   1.000
_cell.angle_alpha   90.00
_cell.angle_beta   90.00
_cell.angle_gamma   90.00
#
_symmetry.space_group_name_H-M   'P 1'
#
loop_
_entity.id
_entity.type
_entity.pdbx_description
1 polymer ?
#
loop_
_entity_poly.entity_id
_entity_poly.type
_entity_poly.pdbx_seq_one_letter_code
_entity_poly.pdbx_strand_id
1 'polypeptide(L)'
;MAFLGFNRFSPPTHRFPAEQQEREEEFVRLLRRVGGKWWASPLRASQVAMGWKEAEGPERERWFFAWAPADGSGGVWALVYDDDDERIPATAILRMAVTMEERCELLEKLRAKFHEDPRECEGLKKAFADPEKST
;
A
#
# COMPACT_ATOMS: atom_id res chain seq x y z
N MET A 1 13.08 -4.00 -5.42
CA MET A 1 14.06 -5.11 -5.39
C MET A 1 15.45 -4.67 -4.98
N ALA A 2 15.95 -3.49 -5.39
CA ALA A 2 17.24 -2.95 -4.91
C ALA A 2 17.37 -2.92 -3.38
N PHE A 3 16.30 -2.57 -2.65
CA PHE A 3 16.26 -2.67 -1.17
C PHE A 3 16.61 -4.06 -0.65
N LEU A 4 16.12 -5.10 -1.33
CA LEU A 4 16.36 -6.51 -1.01
C LEU A 4 17.52 -7.11 -1.85
N GLY A 5 18.26 -6.29 -2.60
CA GLY A 5 19.44 -6.69 -3.37
C GLY A 5 19.21 -7.65 -4.55
N PHE A 6 17.98 -7.88 -5.01
CA PHE A 6 17.71 -8.87 -6.06
C PHE A 6 17.35 -8.29 -7.43
N ASN A 7 17.52 -9.11 -8.48
CA ASN A 7 17.28 -8.72 -9.87
C ASN A 7 15.79 -8.72 -10.21
N ARG A 8 15.28 -7.60 -10.75
CA ARG A 8 13.87 -7.45 -11.16
C ARG A 8 13.37 -8.30 -12.30
N PHE A 9 14.30 -8.79 -13.10
CA PHE A 9 14.01 -9.71 -14.18
C PHE A 9 14.25 -11.17 -13.78
N SER A 10 14.69 -11.41 -12.54
CA SER A 10 14.89 -12.75 -11.98
C SER A 10 14.58 -12.74 -10.47
N PRO A 11 13.30 -12.56 -10.09
CA PRO A 11 12.89 -12.62 -8.69
C PRO A 11 13.11 -14.01 -8.10
N PRO A 12 13.42 -14.11 -6.78
CA PRO A 12 13.42 -15.38 -6.07
C PRO A 12 12.07 -16.08 -6.23
N THR A 13 12.10 -17.38 -6.49
CA THR A 13 10.90 -18.24 -6.52
C THR A 13 10.52 -18.78 -5.15
N HIS A 14 11.40 -18.58 -4.16
CA HIS A 14 11.23 -19.01 -2.78
C HIS A 14 11.50 -17.83 -1.84
N ARG A 15 11.02 -17.96 -0.60
CA ARG A 15 11.30 -17.01 0.47
C ARG A 15 12.80 -16.86 0.68
N PHE A 16 13.22 -15.69 1.14
CA PHE A 16 14.62 -15.48 1.48
C PHE A 16 15.08 -16.43 2.60
N PRO A 17 16.37 -16.81 2.61
CA PRO A 17 16.97 -17.54 3.71
C PRO A 17 16.78 -16.83 5.06
N ALA A 18 16.87 -17.58 6.16
CA ALA A 18 16.62 -17.07 7.51
C ALA A 18 17.47 -15.84 7.84
N GLU A 19 18.73 -15.81 7.39
CA GLU A 19 19.67 -14.71 7.57
C GLU A 19 19.27 -13.39 6.88
N GLN A 20 18.31 -13.43 5.94
CA GLN A 20 17.82 -12.26 5.21
C GLN A 20 16.33 -11.99 5.49
N GLN A 21 15.71 -12.80 6.33
CA GLN A 21 14.28 -12.72 6.60
C GLN A 21 13.88 -11.41 7.30
N GLU A 22 14.73 -10.88 8.18
CA GLU A 22 14.49 -9.59 8.83
C GLU A 22 14.38 -8.42 7.84
N ARG A 23 15.23 -8.41 6.79
CA ARG A 23 15.18 -7.40 5.73
C ARG A 23 13.95 -7.54 4.87
N GLU A 24 13.55 -8.77 4.56
CA GLU A 24 12.30 -9.04 3.84
C GLU A 24 11.10 -8.54 4.65
N GLU A 25 11.06 -8.84 5.95
CA GLU A 25 9.98 -8.40 6.84
C GLU A 25 9.94 -6.88 6.99
N GLU A 26 11.10 -6.21 7.08
CA GLU A 26 11.19 -4.76 7.06
C GLU A 26 10.64 -4.17 5.75
N PHE A 27 11.02 -4.76 4.61
CA PHE A 27 10.50 -4.34 3.31
C PHE A 27 8.99 -4.51 3.21
N VAL A 28 8.44 -5.63 3.72
CA VAL A 28 7.00 -5.86 3.78
C VAL A 28 6.30 -4.85 4.69
N ARG A 29 6.89 -4.51 5.85
CA ARG A 29 6.37 -3.44 6.73
C ARG A 29 6.31 -2.10 6.00
N LEU A 30 7.34 -1.75 5.24
CA LEU A 30 7.36 -0.53 4.42
C LEU A 30 6.33 -0.57 3.29
N LEU A 31 6.17 -1.70 2.60
CA LEU A 31 5.16 -1.85 1.54
C LEU A 31 3.74 -1.64 2.06
N ARG A 32 3.42 -2.13 3.26
CA ARG A 32 2.10 -1.91 3.88
C ARG A 32 1.80 -0.43 4.09
N ARG A 33 2.81 0.38 4.43
CA ARG A 33 2.66 1.85 4.60
C ARG A 33 2.32 2.60 3.32
N VAL A 34 2.46 1.97 2.16
CA VAL A 34 2.09 2.54 0.85
C VAL A 34 0.93 1.78 0.19
N GLY A 35 0.20 0.96 0.94
CA GLY A 35 -1.00 0.25 0.47
C GLY A 35 -0.75 -1.18 0.01
N GLY A 36 0.45 -1.73 0.26
CA GLY A 36 0.75 -3.14 0.03
C GLY A 36 -0.14 -4.05 0.89
N LYS A 37 -0.79 -5.02 0.26
CA LYS A 37 -1.61 -6.04 0.93
C LYS A 37 -1.24 -7.45 0.48
N TRP A 38 -1.52 -8.42 1.34
CA TRP A 38 -1.38 -9.83 1.00
C TRP A 38 -2.54 -10.27 0.11
N TRP A 39 -2.20 -11.08 -0.88
CA TRP A 39 -3.15 -11.79 -1.73
C TRP A 39 -3.00 -13.29 -1.49
N ALA A 40 -4.10 -14.04 -1.59
CA ALA A 40 -4.08 -15.49 -1.43
C ALA A 40 -3.12 -16.18 -2.41
N SER A 41 -2.98 -15.62 -3.62
CA SER A 41 -1.96 -16.03 -4.58
C SER A 41 -1.69 -14.92 -5.61
N PRO A 42 -0.54 -14.96 -6.30
CA PRO A 42 -0.26 -14.07 -7.44
C PRO A 42 -1.31 -14.19 -8.55
N LEU A 43 -1.84 -15.40 -8.77
CA LEU A 43 -2.88 -15.65 -9.76
C LEU A 43 -4.19 -14.94 -9.38
N ARG A 44 -4.61 -15.02 -8.10
CA ARG A 44 -5.81 -14.32 -7.61
C ARG A 44 -5.66 -12.80 -7.78
N ALA A 45 -4.51 -12.25 -7.38
CA ALA A 45 -4.23 -10.82 -7.56
C ALA A 45 -4.34 -10.39 -9.03
N SER A 46 -3.80 -11.20 -9.95
CA SER A 46 -3.84 -10.93 -11.39
C SER A 46 -5.26 -11.04 -11.96
N GLN A 47 -6.02 -12.07 -11.57
CA GLN A 47 -7.40 -12.27 -12.01
C GLN A 47 -8.31 -11.09 -11.62
N VAL A 48 -8.16 -10.59 -10.39
CA VAL A 48 -8.92 -9.42 -9.92
C VAL A 48 -8.46 -8.15 -10.65
N ALA A 49 -7.15 -7.93 -10.78
CA ALA A 49 -6.62 -6.75 -11.47
C ALA A 49 -7.02 -6.67 -12.96
N MET A 50 -7.18 -7.82 -13.62
CA MET A 50 -7.60 -7.92 -15.02
C MET A 50 -9.13 -7.92 -15.20
N GLY A 51 -9.90 -7.87 -14.11
CA GLY A 51 -11.37 -7.95 -14.17
C GLY A 51 -11.90 -9.33 -14.58
N TRP A 52 -11.08 -10.39 -14.51
CA TRP A 52 -11.51 -11.77 -14.80
C TRP A 52 -12.28 -12.40 -13.65
N LYS A 53 -12.07 -11.89 -12.43
CA LYS A 53 -12.80 -12.26 -11.23
C LYS A 53 -13.11 -11.00 -10.44
N GLU A 54 -14.26 -11.00 -9.77
CA GLU A 54 -14.61 -9.94 -8.83
C GLU A 54 -13.77 -10.05 -7.56
N ALA A 55 -13.45 -8.91 -6.96
CA ALA A 55 -12.83 -8.83 -5.65
C ALA A 55 -13.84 -9.23 -4.57
N GLU A 56 -13.41 -9.99 -3.57
CA GLU A 56 -14.28 -10.47 -2.49
C GLU A 56 -13.81 -9.95 -1.12
N GLY A 57 -14.77 -9.53 -0.29
CA GLY A 57 -14.53 -9.05 1.07
C GLY A 57 -13.39 -8.02 1.16
N PRO A 58 -12.28 -8.31 1.88
CA PRO A 58 -11.15 -7.39 2.06
C PRO A 58 -10.35 -7.13 0.76
N GLU A 59 -10.60 -7.88 -0.32
CA GLU A 59 -9.99 -7.60 -1.62
C GLU A 59 -10.59 -6.34 -2.27
N ARG A 60 -11.87 -6.04 -2.02
CA ARG A 60 -12.60 -4.89 -2.58
C ARG A 60 -12.05 -3.56 -2.08
N GLU A 61 -11.67 -3.53 -0.81
CA GLU A 61 -11.11 -2.33 -0.21
C GLU A 61 -9.71 -2.04 -0.76
N ARG A 62 -9.53 -0.84 -1.29
CA ARG A 62 -8.27 -0.35 -1.84
C ARG A 62 -7.92 0.97 -1.17
N TRP A 63 -6.64 1.12 -0.87
CA TRP A 63 -6.11 2.29 -0.17
C TRP A 63 -5.04 2.97 -1.02
N PHE A 64 -5.10 4.30 -1.08
CA PHE A 64 -3.98 5.13 -1.48
C PHE A 64 -3.50 5.96 -0.30
N PHE A 65 -2.19 5.97 -0.10
CA PHE A 65 -1.53 6.78 0.91
C PHE A 65 -0.55 7.77 0.28
N ALA A 66 -0.43 8.95 0.88
CA ALA A 66 0.69 9.85 0.68
C ALA A 66 1.15 10.40 2.04
N TRP A 67 2.44 10.31 2.28
CA TRP A 67 3.06 10.75 3.53
C TRP A 67 3.37 12.24 3.40
N ALA A 68 2.86 13.05 4.32
CA ALA A 68 3.16 14.47 4.30
C ALA A 68 4.69 14.71 4.40
N PRO A 69 5.22 15.81 3.84
CA PRO A 69 6.66 16.04 3.80
C PRO A 69 7.32 15.96 5.18
N ALA A 70 8.60 15.61 5.18
CA ALA A 70 9.40 15.42 6.39
C ALA A 70 9.69 16.72 7.17
N ASP A 71 9.12 17.86 6.75
CA ASP A 71 9.26 19.18 7.37
C ASP A 71 8.43 19.37 8.66
N GLY A 72 7.73 18.32 9.11
CA GLY A 72 7.32 18.18 10.51
C GLY A 72 5.84 17.95 10.77
N SER A 73 5.02 17.72 9.75
CA SER A 73 3.58 17.45 9.95
C SER A 73 3.25 15.98 10.27
N GLY A 74 4.18 15.03 10.04
CA GLY A 74 4.12 13.64 10.55
C GLY A 74 2.93 12.76 10.09
N GLY A 75 1.99 13.33 9.34
CA GLY A 75 0.72 12.72 9.00
C GLY A 75 0.67 12.06 7.63
N VAL A 76 -0.49 11.48 7.33
CA VAL A 76 -0.74 10.71 6.12
C VAL A 76 -2.10 11.04 5.53
N TRP A 77 -2.12 11.31 4.24
CA TRP A 77 -3.36 11.35 3.45
C TRP A 77 -3.75 9.92 3.10
N ALA A 78 -5.01 9.55 3.37
CA ALA A 78 -5.56 8.24 3.13
C ALA A 78 -6.86 8.33 2.35
N LEU A 79 -6.88 7.69 1.18
CA LEU A 79 -8.09 7.50 0.38
C LEU A 79 -8.42 6.02 0.34
N VAL A 80 -9.58 5.67 0.90
CA VAL A 80 -10.21 4.36 0.70
C VAL A 80 -11.22 4.47 -0.44
N TYR A 81 -11.24 3.45 -1.29
CA TYR A 81 -12.21 3.29 -2.37
C TYR A 81 -12.41 1.80 -2.66
N ASP A 82 -13.54 1.46 -3.26
CA ASP A 82 -13.83 0.11 -3.77
C ASP A 82 -14.20 0.19 -5.26
N ASP A 83 -14.89 -0.82 -5.80
CA ASP A 83 -15.31 -0.87 -7.21
C ASP A 83 -16.54 0.00 -7.51
N ASP A 84 -17.26 0.47 -6.49
CA ASP A 84 -18.47 1.29 -6.61
C ASP A 84 -18.18 2.80 -6.43
N ASP A 85 -16.93 3.17 -6.16
CA ASP A 85 -16.55 4.56 -5.89
C ASP A 85 -16.48 5.39 -7.18
N GLU A 86 -17.27 6.47 -7.23
CA GLU A 86 -17.33 7.39 -8.37
C GLU A 86 -15.98 8.07 -8.69
N ARG A 87 -15.04 8.08 -7.73
CA ARG A 87 -13.71 8.69 -7.89
C ARG A 87 -12.74 7.77 -8.63
N ILE A 88 -13.07 6.48 -8.89
CA ILE A 88 -12.19 5.52 -9.57
C ILE A 88 -11.54 6.10 -10.84
N PRO A 89 -12.26 6.73 -11.79
CA PRO A 89 -11.63 7.29 -12.99
C PRO A 89 -10.57 8.34 -12.65
N ALA A 90 -10.82 9.15 -11.63
CA ALA A 90 -9.90 10.18 -11.18
C ALA A 90 -8.71 9.59 -10.40
N THR A 91 -8.85 8.42 -9.73
CA THR A 91 -7.72 7.78 -9.04
C THR A 91 -6.58 7.33 -9.96
N ALA A 92 -6.84 7.15 -11.26
CA ALA A 92 -5.80 6.78 -12.22
C ALA A 92 -4.65 7.81 -12.26
N ILE A 93 -4.96 9.10 -12.02
CA ILE A 93 -3.97 10.18 -12.00
C ILE A 93 -2.97 10.03 -10.84
N LEU A 94 -3.33 9.34 -9.75
CA LEU A 94 -2.43 9.08 -8.63
C LEU A 94 -1.23 8.20 -9.02
N ARG A 95 -1.34 7.46 -10.14
CA ARG A 95 -0.22 6.67 -10.69
C ARG A 95 0.76 7.54 -11.49
N MET A 96 0.38 8.78 -11.81
CA MET A 96 1.20 9.74 -12.56
C MET A 96 2.00 10.67 -11.65
N ALA A 97 1.69 10.73 -10.35
CA ALA A 97 2.48 11.48 -9.38
C ALA A 97 3.90 10.87 -9.29
N VAL A 98 4.92 11.69 -9.47
CA VAL A 98 6.33 11.30 -9.39
C VAL A 98 7.01 11.79 -8.12
N THR A 99 6.38 12.73 -7.41
CA THR A 99 6.79 13.22 -6.09
C THR A 99 5.74 12.90 -5.02
N MET A 100 6.14 12.96 -3.75
CA MET A 100 5.21 12.74 -2.63
C MET A 100 4.27 13.95 -2.45
N GLU A 101 4.77 15.14 -2.74
CA GLU A 101 4.06 16.42 -2.70
C GLU A 101 2.90 16.42 -3.72
N GLU A 102 3.19 16.09 -4.99
CA GLU A 102 2.15 15.92 -6.03
C GLU A 102 1.10 14.89 -5.61
N ARG A 103 1.54 13.80 -4.96
CA ARG A 103 0.63 12.75 -4.49
C ARG A 103 -0.27 13.24 -3.37
N CYS A 104 0.24 14.04 -2.44
CA CYS A 104 -0.56 14.68 -1.39
C CYS A 104 -1.61 15.63 -2.00
N GLU A 105 -1.21 16.51 -2.91
CA GLU A 105 -2.13 17.45 -3.58
C GLU A 105 -3.25 16.73 -4.33
N LEU A 106 -2.93 15.63 -5.01
CA LEU A 106 -3.93 14.84 -5.72
C LEU A 106 -4.89 14.12 -4.77
N LEU A 107 -4.39 13.57 -3.66
CA LEU A 107 -5.24 12.94 -2.66
C LEU A 107 -6.17 13.96 -1.98
N GLU A 108 -5.69 15.15 -1.67
CA GLU A 108 -6.51 16.24 -1.15
C GLU A 108 -7.63 16.61 -2.14
N LYS A 109 -7.32 16.76 -3.44
CA LYS A 109 -8.32 17.02 -4.50
C LYS A 109 -9.37 15.90 -4.62
N LEU A 110 -8.98 14.66 -4.34
CA LEU A 110 -9.86 13.50 -4.33
C LEU A 110 -10.64 13.34 -3.02
N ARG A 111 -10.58 14.34 -2.13
CA ARG A 111 -11.22 14.34 -0.80
C ARG A 111 -10.76 13.16 0.06
N ALA A 112 -9.48 12.81 -0.05
CA ALA A 112 -8.84 11.89 0.89
C ALA A 112 -8.88 12.49 2.30
N LYS A 113 -8.82 11.63 3.31
CA LYS A 113 -8.77 12.06 4.71
C LYS A 113 -7.32 12.22 5.14
N PHE A 114 -7.00 13.35 5.76
CA PHE A 114 -5.72 13.52 6.45
C PHE A 114 -5.79 12.96 7.87
N HIS A 115 -4.76 12.22 8.26
CA HIS A 115 -4.55 11.70 9.61
C HIS A 115 -3.22 12.22 10.14
N GLU A 116 -3.25 12.99 11.22
CA GLU A 116 -2.04 13.51 11.88
C GLU A 116 -1.22 12.37 12.50
N ASP A 117 -1.87 11.41 13.16
CA ASP A 117 -1.26 10.13 13.55
C ASP A 117 -1.67 9.03 12.57
N PRO A 118 -0.73 8.43 11.80
CA PRO A 118 -0.98 7.30 10.91
C PRO A 118 -1.63 6.09 11.58
N ARG A 119 -1.48 5.93 12.90
CA ARG A 119 -2.09 4.84 13.68
C ARG A 119 -3.62 4.96 13.77
N GLU A 120 -4.14 6.16 13.61
CA GLU A 120 -5.59 6.44 13.58
C GLU A 120 -6.21 6.12 12.20
N CYS A 121 -5.39 5.77 11.20
CA CYS A 121 -5.87 5.35 9.89
C CYS A 121 -6.13 3.84 9.87
N GLU A 122 -7.39 3.43 9.64
CA GLU A 122 -7.79 2.01 9.57
C GLU A 122 -6.90 1.20 8.61
N GLY A 123 -6.66 1.74 7.41
CA GLY A 123 -5.83 1.09 6.40
C GLY A 123 -4.35 0.90 6.79
N LEU A 124 -3.89 1.58 7.85
CA LEU A 124 -2.50 1.51 8.33
C LEU A 124 -2.36 0.82 9.69
N LYS A 125 -3.44 0.49 10.40
CA LYS A 125 -3.37 -0.18 11.71
C LYS A 125 -2.46 -1.42 11.70
N LYS A 126 -2.58 -2.27 10.68
CA LYS A 126 -1.73 -3.47 10.52
C LYS A 126 -0.27 -3.17 10.15
N ALA A 127 0.02 -1.98 9.61
CA ALA A 127 1.38 -1.55 9.29
C ALA A 127 2.14 -1.04 10.54
N PHE A 128 1.39 -0.66 11.59
CA PHE A 128 1.92 -0.15 12.86
C PHE A 128 1.69 -1.08 14.06
N ALA A 129 0.97 -2.20 13.88
CA ALA A 129 0.83 -3.21 14.91
C ALA A 129 2.17 -3.88 15.22
N ASP A 130 2.48 -4.07 16.51
CA ASP A 130 3.66 -4.81 16.95
C ASP A 130 3.58 -6.27 16.47
N PRO A 131 4.65 -6.82 15.87
CA PRO A 131 4.67 -8.20 15.42
C PRO A 131 4.50 -9.21 16.56
N GLU A 132 4.86 -8.84 17.80
CA GLU A 132 4.74 -9.70 18.99
C GLU A 132 3.32 -9.83 19.54
N LYS A 133 2.37 -8.99 19.09
CA LYS A 133 0.98 -8.97 19.61
C LYS A 133 -0.07 -9.47 18.64
N SER A 134 0.34 -9.90 17.45
CA SER A 134 -0.56 -10.40 16.42
C SER A 134 -0.50 -11.93 16.37
N THR A 135 -0.90 -12.56 17.47
CA THR A 135 -1.11 -14.02 17.58
C THR A 135 -2.45 -14.42 16.96
#